data_AF-A0A1Z4NQR0-F1
#
_entry.id   AF-A0A1Z4NQR0-F1
#
_cell.length_a   1.000
_cell.length_b   1.000
_cell.length_c   1.000
_cell.angle_alpha   90.00
_cell.angle_beta   90.00
_cell.angle_gamma   90.00
#
_symmetry.space_group_name_H-M   'P 1'
#
loop_
_entity.id
_entity.type
_entity.pdbx_description
1 polymer ?
#
loop_
_entity_poly.entity_id
_entity_poly.type
_entity_poly.pdbx_seq_one_letter_code
_entity_poly.pdbx_strand_id
1 'polypeptide(L)'
;MITEKKEIFDYLPTVEVLKLLTPGSLKQNLAKAVRLWVILRSLYGGKNDDVKLPLAEEFTFLEWRNLFFIDAKKHHSRDSIPSLHDLECRCSRKLIDWLFSSYLRLDKSQWCQTFRKYYEIESVELEKLLLTGVGSSCQENHPGNKQQASKRFSKALTDGRLFAVTSRNLQENDFLALVNLGWLNVKQKNGNDVYTKIDEFPEIFLSSTGNYLEKDREQFTHEELSAFNNSLSQPINGVQRFFIHTEYIIHPHLYNHVESLQQQLKQIWQQEKIPFIKLTYRSAKLYQDTIDCLVYPVCIYYYQRAPYLFAYGQIPRPEEEDAWRQINWYDYRLDRILELSVLSPSRDELDKKYHIPKHLIDKCWGKYPPSPNDIKNKMSEAWGFDIYQPEELLILRFNQYFYANNIQGTERDEMFIKVDSIKVQTLIKSKLTSLPEQKYLISQVKSYKNSIYCKINYRQNDNNIVMRLRAWGPNVEVILPWSLRQRMAKEITETYQFYRE
;
A
#
# COMPACT_ATOMS: atom_id res chain seq x y z
N MET A 1 1.46 40.94 28.69
CA MET A 1 2.09 40.37 27.48
C MET A 1 1.97 38.87 27.58
N ILE A 2 1.00 38.29 26.88
CA ILE A 2 0.89 36.84 26.73
C ILE A 2 1.91 36.50 25.65
N THR A 3 3.09 36.01 26.02
CA THR A 3 3.99 35.38 25.07
C THR A 3 3.30 34.12 24.57
N GLU A 4 2.66 34.20 23.40
CA GLU A 4 2.19 33.03 22.67
C GLU A 4 3.37 32.07 22.51
N LYS A 5 3.17 30.85 23.02
CA LYS A 5 4.20 29.83 23.08
C LYS A 5 4.36 29.26 21.67
N LYS A 6 5.33 29.77 20.92
CA LYS A 6 5.70 29.19 19.61
C LYS A 6 6.08 27.73 19.75
N GLU A 7 5.48 26.88 18.93
CA GLU A 7 5.84 25.48 18.87
C GLU A 7 7.29 25.30 18.39
N ILE A 8 7.97 24.32 18.99
CA ILE A 8 9.36 23.99 18.67
C ILE A 8 9.34 22.71 17.85
N PHE A 9 10.01 22.70 16.70
CA PHE A 9 10.14 21.51 15.87
C PHE A 9 11.33 20.67 16.34
N ASP A 10 11.06 19.65 17.16
CA ASP A 10 12.06 18.75 17.75
C ASP A 10 11.88 17.27 17.35
N TYR A 11 11.10 17.02 16.30
CA TYR A 11 10.82 15.69 15.78
C TYR A 11 12.04 15.06 15.10
N LEU A 12 12.36 13.82 15.48
CA LEU A 12 13.39 13.01 14.82
C LEU A 12 13.00 12.68 13.38
N PRO A 13 13.96 12.49 12.44
CA PRO A 13 13.65 12.16 11.05
C PRO A 13 13.32 10.66 10.90
N THR A 14 12.33 10.18 11.65
CA THR A 14 11.83 8.80 11.51
C THR A 14 11.13 8.66 10.15
N VAL A 15 10.94 7.41 9.71
CA VAL A 15 10.28 7.13 8.42
C VAL A 15 8.89 7.76 8.38
N GLU A 16 8.19 7.70 9.50
CA GLU A 16 6.87 8.24 9.74
C GLU A 16 6.83 9.77 9.63
N VAL A 17 7.73 10.46 10.35
CA VAL A 17 7.82 11.92 10.29
C VAL A 17 8.15 12.38 8.87
N LEU A 18 9.07 11.70 8.18
CA LEU A 18 9.47 12.05 6.82
C LEU A 18 8.35 11.82 5.80
N LYS A 19 7.50 10.80 5.99
CA LYS A 19 6.31 10.56 5.14
C LYS A 19 5.34 11.75 5.16
N LEU A 20 5.20 12.41 6.31
CA LEU A 20 4.30 13.56 6.45
C LEU A 20 4.81 14.82 5.74
N LEU A 21 6.09 14.89 5.41
CA LEU A 21 6.71 16.09 4.83
C LEU A 21 6.67 16.12 3.31
N THR A 22 6.28 15.05 2.63
CA THR A 22 6.16 15.05 1.17
C THR A 22 4.92 14.32 0.69
N PRO A 23 4.15 14.87 -0.28
CA PRO A 23 3.10 14.10 -0.94
C PRO A 23 3.71 12.97 -1.78
N GLY A 24 3.12 11.77 -1.68
CA GLY A 24 3.55 10.58 -2.42
C GLY A 24 4.55 9.68 -1.67
N SER A 25 5.07 8.66 -2.35
CA SER A 25 5.94 7.66 -1.72
C SER A 25 7.25 8.27 -1.22
N LEU A 26 7.62 7.99 0.04
CA LEU A 26 8.92 8.41 0.58
C LEU A 26 10.08 7.72 -0.15
N LYS A 27 9.88 6.50 -0.70
CA LYS A 27 10.88 5.82 -1.55
C LYS A 27 11.32 6.68 -2.73
N GLN A 28 10.41 7.47 -3.30
CA GLN A 28 10.69 8.35 -4.43
C GLN A 28 11.11 9.77 -4.00
N ASN A 29 10.75 10.18 -2.78
CA ASN A 29 10.90 11.56 -2.31
C ASN A 29 11.84 11.72 -1.10
N LEU A 30 12.59 10.68 -0.71
CA LEU A 30 13.40 10.68 0.51
C LEU A 30 14.31 11.90 0.62
N ALA A 31 15.07 12.22 -0.43
CA ALA A 31 15.95 13.38 -0.43
C ALA A 31 15.19 14.70 -0.21
N LYS A 32 13.98 14.83 -0.79
CA LYS A 32 13.13 16.01 -0.57
C LYS A 32 12.62 16.05 0.86
N ALA A 33 12.08 14.95 1.38
CA ALA A 33 11.56 14.88 2.75
C ALA A 33 12.63 15.25 3.78
N VAL A 34 13.86 14.75 3.63
CA VAL A 34 14.95 15.11 4.54
C VAL A 34 15.36 16.58 4.39
N ARG A 35 15.37 17.14 3.18
CA ARG A 35 15.60 18.60 3.02
C ARG A 35 14.54 19.42 3.74
N LEU A 36 13.26 19.08 3.58
CA LEU A 36 12.16 19.78 4.25
C LEU A 36 12.28 19.68 5.77
N TRP A 37 12.63 18.50 6.29
CA TRP A 37 12.90 18.30 7.71
C TRP A 37 14.03 19.21 8.22
N VAL A 38 15.15 19.30 7.51
CA VAL A 38 16.27 20.19 7.88
C VAL A 38 15.86 21.67 7.79
N ILE A 39 15.09 22.06 6.76
CA ILE A 39 14.59 23.44 6.63
C ILE A 39 13.67 23.78 7.81
N LEU A 40 12.75 22.88 8.19
CA LEU A 40 11.88 23.08 9.35
C LEU A 40 12.67 23.25 10.64
N ARG A 41 13.70 22.43 10.89
CA ARG A 41 14.61 22.63 12.03
C ARG A 41 15.33 23.99 11.98
N SER A 42 15.75 24.43 10.78
CA SER A 42 16.38 25.74 10.63
C SER A 42 15.46 26.92 10.95
N LEU A 43 14.14 26.75 10.80
CA LEU A 43 13.12 27.77 11.02
C LEU A 43 12.50 27.69 12.42
N TYR A 44 12.23 26.49 12.92
CA TYR A 44 11.42 26.17 14.10
C TYR A 44 12.14 25.35 15.17
N GLY A 45 13.38 24.92 14.93
CA GLY A 45 14.17 24.17 15.90
C GLY A 45 14.42 24.94 17.20
N GLY A 46 14.79 24.19 18.24
CA GLY A 46 15.13 24.76 19.55
C GLY A 46 16.36 25.68 19.48
N LYS A 47 16.57 26.50 20.52
CA LYS A 47 17.70 27.46 20.56
C LYS A 47 19.07 26.80 20.43
N ASN A 48 19.19 25.53 20.81
CA ASN A 48 20.43 24.76 20.77
C ASN A 48 20.52 23.83 19.54
N ASP A 49 19.59 23.94 18.59
CA ASP A 49 19.61 23.13 17.37
C ASP A 49 20.70 23.64 16.42
N ASP A 50 21.57 22.73 15.95
CA ASP A 50 22.74 23.03 15.11
C ASP A 50 22.39 23.70 13.78
N VAL A 51 21.16 23.50 13.28
CA VAL A 51 20.70 24.10 12.03
C VAL A 51 19.84 25.34 12.20
N LYS A 52 19.41 25.67 13.43
CA LYS A 52 18.55 26.84 13.71
C LYS A 52 19.20 28.12 13.23
N LEU A 53 18.44 28.93 12.49
CA LEU A 53 18.89 30.21 11.97
C LEU A 53 18.25 31.38 12.73
N PRO A 54 18.99 32.50 12.93
CA PRO A 54 18.47 33.72 13.54
C PRO A 54 17.64 34.54 12.53
N LEU A 55 16.62 33.91 11.92
CA LEU A 55 15.71 34.56 10.98
C LEU A 55 14.58 35.26 11.73
N ALA A 56 14.19 36.43 11.24
CA ALA A 56 12.98 37.13 11.68
C ALA A 56 11.70 36.33 11.38
N GLU A 57 10.56 36.82 11.85
CA GLU A 57 9.25 36.19 11.59
C GLU A 57 8.85 36.24 10.13
N GLU A 58 9.12 37.37 9.48
CA GLU A 58 9.06 37.52 8.04
C GLU A 58 10.47 37.49 7.47
N PHE A 59 10.68 36.68 6.42
CA PHE A 59 11.99 36.55 5.78
C PHE A 59 11.84 36.16 4.31
N THR A 60 12.86 36.45 3.52
CA THR A 60 12.98 36.04 2.13
C THR A 60 13.79 34.75 2.00
N PHE A 61 13.60 34.02 0.90
CA PHE A 61 14.44 32.86 0.59
C PHE A 61 15.94 33.22 0.56
N LEU A 62 16.30 34.41 0.06
CA LEU A 62 17.69 34.85 -0.01
C LEU A 62 18.32 35.06 1.37
N GLU A 63 17.57 35.58 2.34
CA GLU A 63 18.02 35.72 3.73
C GLU A 63 18.25 34.35 4.36
N TRP A 64 17.31 33.42 4.20
CA TRP A 64 17.50 32.03 4.65
C TRP A 64 18.74 31.40 4.01
N ARG A 65 18.88 31.49 2.69
CA ARG A 65 20.00 30.93 1.93
C ARG A 65 21.35 31.47 2.42
N ASN A 66 21.44 32.78 2.62
CA ASN A 66 22.69 33.44 3.01
C ASN A 66 23.11 33.10 4.46
N LEU A 67 22.16 32.76 5.33
CA LEU A 67 22.45 32.28 6.68
C LEU A 67 22.71 30.77 6.72
N PHE A 68 22.10 29.99 5.81
CA PHE A 68 22.22 28.53 5.80
C PHE A 68 23.52 28.04 5.14
N PHE A 69 24.01 28.72 4.09
CA PHE A 69 25.21 28.32 3.35
C PHE A 69 26.35 29.32 3.52
N ILE A 70 27.58 28.80 3.61
CA ILE A 70 28.81 29.60 3.58
C ILE A 70 28.96 30.18 2.16
N ASP A 71 29.31 31.46 2.06
CA ASP A 71 29.53 32.16 0.78
C ASP A 71 28.40 31.97 -0.26
N ALA A 72 27.15 31.92 0.20
CA ALA A 72 25.97 31.60 -0.60
C ALA A 72 25.86 32.42 -1.90
N LYS A 73 26.22 33.70 -1.89
CA LYS A 73 26.16 34.57 -3.07
C LYS A 73 27.09 34.12 -4.20
N LYS A 74 28.22 33.49 -3.87
CA LYS A 74 29.23 33.03 -4.83
C LYS A 74 28.94 31.63 -5.35
N HIS A 75 28.50 30.73 -4.47
CA HIS A 75 28.40 29.30 -4.79
C HIS A 75 26.97 28.81 -5.01
N HIS A 76 25.95 29.47 -4.46
CA HIS A 76 24.55 29.05 -4.51
C HIS A 76 23.71 29.95 -5.41
N SER A 77 24.04 29.95 -6.71
CA SER A 77 23.28 30.69 -7.71
C SER A 77 21.89 30.08 -7.96
N ARG A 78 21.03 30.80 -8.69
CA ARG A 78 19.67 30.37 -9.01
C ARG A 78 19.65 29.03 -9.75
N ASP A 79 20.52 28.86 -10.74
CA ASP A 79 20.39 27.83 -11.78
C ASP A 79 21.57 26.86 -11.86
N SER A 80 22.57 27.01 -10.99
CA SER A 80 23.73 26.11 -10.93
C SER A 80 23.73 25.29 -9.63
N ILE A 81 24.04 24.00 -9.74
CA ILE A 81 24.34 23.16 -8.58
C ILE A 81 25.70 23.61 -8.01
N PRO A 82 25.84 23.86 -6.70
CA PRO A 82 27.11 24.25 -6.11
C PRO A 82 28.15 23.13 -6.22
N SER A 83 29.34 23.48 -6.71
CA SER A 83 30.52 22.61 -6.55
C SER A 83 30.86 22.47 -5.06
N LEU A 84 31.58 21.41 -4.71
CA LEU A 84 32.17 21.31 -3.39
C LEU A 84 33.18 22.45 -3.23
N HIS A 85 32.89 23.39 -2.34
CA HIS A 85 33.70 24.61 -2.14
C HIS A 85 34.21 24.75 -0.71
N ASP A 86 33.46 24.22 0.26
CA ASP A 86 33.82 24.21 1.67
C ASP A 86 33.22 22.94 2.31
N LEU A 87 34.00 22.23 3.13
CA LEU A 87 33.58 21.00 3.81
C LEU A 87 32.64 21.28 4.98
N GLU A 88 32.71 22.45 5.60
CA GLU A 88 31.84 22.89 6.69
C GLU A 88 30.53 23.52 6.18
N CYS A 89 30.46 23.86 4.90
CA CYS A 89 29.22 24.35 4.31
C CYS A 89 28.15 23.24 4.33
N ARG A 90 26.94 23.54 4.79
CA ARG A 90 25.82 22.58 4.88
C ARG A 90 25.47 21.87 3.57
N CYS A 91 25.93 22.39 2.43
CA CYS A 91 25.79 21.76 1.11
C CYS A 91 26.77 20.61 0.83
N SER A 92 27.83 20.46 1.62
CA SER A 92 28.79 19.35 1.55
C SER A 92 28.21 18.07 2.17
N ARG A 93 27.32 18.23 3.17
CA ARG A 93 26.80 17.15 4.00
C ARG A 93 25.88 16.22 3.22
N LYS A 94 26.11 14.90 3.34
CA LYS A 94 25.38 13.89 2.59
C LYS A 94 24.04 13.56 3.25
N LEU A 95 23.13 12.99 2.46
CA LEU A 95 21.81 12.54 2.94
C LEU A 95 21.92 11.65 4.19
N ILE A 96 22.84 10.68 4.17
CA ILE A 96 23.03 9.74 5.29
C ILE A 96 23.52 10.45 6.57
N ASP A 97 24.37 11.47 6.43
CA ASP A 97 24.89 12.25 7.55
C ASP A 97 23.80 13.13 8.18
N TRP A 98 22.81 13.55 7.39
CA TRP A 98 21.64 14.27 7.89
C TRP A 98 20.68 13.37 8.66
N LEU A 99 20.50 12.12 8.22
CA LEU A 99 19.59 11.16 8.85
C LEU A 99 20.15 10.56 10.14
N PHE A 100 21.44 10.24 10.17
CA PHE A 100 22.05 9.41 11.22
C PHE A 100 23.20 10.10 11.95
N SER A 101 23.15 11.43 12.08
CA SER A 101 24.13 12.13 12.92
C SER A 101 24.03 11.67 14.37
N SER A 102 25.19 11.57 15.02
CA SER A 102 25.35 11.05 16.39
C SER A 102 24.42 11.70 17.42
N TYR A 103 24.11 12.99 17.27
CA TYR A 103 23.23 13.71 18.20
C TYR A 103 21.75 13.31 18.12
N LEU A 104 21.29 12.72 17.00
CA LEU A 104 19.89 12.33 16.83
C LEU A 104 19.55 11.04 17.60
N ARG A 105 20.55 10.28 18.04
CA ARG A 105 20.41 8.96 18.69
C ARG A 105 19.48 8.00 17.92
N LEU A 106 19.39 8.17 16.60
CA LEU A 106 18.55 7.38 15.73
C LEU A 106 19.30 6.11 15.30
N ASP A 107 18.73 4.94 15.59
CA ASP A 107 19.33 3.65 15.18
C ASP A 107 19.14 3.44 13.67
N LYS A 108 20.24 3.44 12.91
CA LYS A 108 20.22 3.21 11.45
C LYS A 108 19.59 1.87 11.09
N SER A 109 19.89 0.81 11.83
CA SER A 109 19.36 -0.54 11.56
C SER A 109 17.84 -0.56 11.74
N GLN A 110 17.35 -0.01 12.85
CA GLN A 110 15.92 0.08 13.13
C GLN A 110 15.20 0.95 12.09
N TRP A 111 15.76 2.11 11.75
CA TRP A 111 15.19 2.99 10.73
C TRP A 111 15.11 2.29 9.37
N CYS A 112 16.17 1.60 8.96
CA CYS A 112 16.17 0.83 7.72
C CYS A 112 15.14 -0.31 7.74
N GLN A 113 14.98 -1.01 8.87
CA GLN A 113 13.96 -2.05 9.01
C GLN A 113 12.54 -1.46 8.86
N THR A 114 12.25 -0.34 9.52
CA THR A 114 10.99 0.37 9.37
C THR A 114 10.75 0.80 7.92
N PHE A 115 11.78 1.36 7.27
CA PHE A 115 11.68 1.78 5.88
C PHE A 115 11.39 0.60 4.94
N ARG A 116 12.06 -0.54 5.15
CA ARG A 116 11.82 -1.77 4.38
C ARG A 116 10.43 -2.34 4.61
N LYS A 117 9.91 -2.23 5.83
CA LYS A 117 8.54 -2.63 6.15
C LYS A 117 7.51 -1.80 5.38
N TYR A 118 7.74 -0.51 5.18
CA TYR A 118 6.82 0.37 4.45
C TYR A 118 6.90 0.26 2.92
N TYR A 119 8.05 -0.14 2.36
CA TYR A 119 8.28 -0.01 0.91
C TYR A 119 8.79 -1.28 0.22
N GLU A 120 8.78 -2.42 0.93
CA GLU A 120 9.21 -3.74 0.47
C GLU A 120 10.48 -3.71 -0.40
N ILE A 121 11.46 -2.93 0.07
CA ILE A 121 12.69 -2.65 -0.66
C ILE A 121 13.84 -3.56 -0.21
N GLU A 122 14.61 -4.07 -1.17
CA GLU A 122 15.82 -4.87 -0.89
C GLU A 122 16.89 -4.02 -0.19
N SER A 123 17.68 -4.64 0.70
CA SER A 123 18.71 -3.93 1.47
C SER A 123 19.70 -3.16 0.58
N VAL A 124 20.07 -3.75 -0.56
CA VAL A 124 21.02 -3.15 -1.51
C VAL A 124 20.40 -1.93 -2.20
N GLU A 125 19.11 -2.00 -2.54
CA GLU A 125 18.41 -0.87 -3.16
C GLU A 125 18.21 0.27 -2.14
N LEU A 126 17.93 -0.05 -0.87
CA LEU A 126 17.83 0.94 0.19
C LEU A 126 19.18 1.64 0.46
N GLU A 127 20.29 0.90 0.52
CA GLU A 127 21.61 1.53 0.65
C GLU A 127 21.92 2.44 -0.55
N LYS A 128 21.57 2.03 -1.78
CA LYS A 128 21.69 2.90 -2.96
C LYS A 128 20.83 4.17 -2.84
N LEU A 129 19.60 4.04 -2.34
CA LEU A 129 18.69 5.17 -2.09
C LEU A 129 19.28 6.12 -1.04
N LEU A 130 19.84 5.61 0.05
CA LEU A 130 20.49 6.41 1.11
C LEU A 130 21.75 7.13 0.62
N LEU A 131 22.49 6.52 -0.31
CA LEU A 131 23.71 7.11 -0.88
C LEU A 131 23.43 8.12 -1.99
N THR A 132 22.43 7.88 -2.83
CA THR A 132 22.22 8.65 -4.08
C THR A 132 20.92 9.46 -4.10
N GLY A 133 20.03 9.25 -3.12
CA GLY A 133 18.70 9.86 -3.07
C GLY A 133 17.71 9.35 -4.11
N VAL A 134 18.06 8.32 -4.90
CA VAL A 134 17.21 7.74 -5.96
C VAL A 134 17.28 6.21 -5.96
N GLY A 135 16.12 5.54 -6.10
CA GLY A 135 16.01 4.07 -6.21
C GLY A 135 16.34 3.53 -7.62
N SER A 136 16.50 2.22 -7.75
CA SER A 136 16.97 1.58 -8.99
C SER A 136 16.01 1.71 -10.19
N SER A 137 14.73 2.03 -9.97
CA SER A 137 13.71 2.15 -11.03
C SER A 137 13.78 3.45 -11.86
N CYS A 138 14.71 4.37 -11.56
CA CYS A 138 14.78 5.69 -12.22
C CYS A 138 15.93 5.85 -13.23
N GLN A 139 16.70 4.80 -13.55
CA GLN A 139 17.91 4.92 -14.39
C GLN A 139 17.79 4.51 -15.87
N GLU A 140 16.62 4.07 -16.36
CA GLU A 140 16.46 3.76 -17.79
C GLU A 140 15.69 4.86 -18.53
N ASN A 141 16.42 5.86 -19.04
CA ASN A 141 15.93 6.68 -20.15
C ASN A 141 16.61 6.22 -21.45
N HIS A 142 15.85 5.53 -22.29
CA HIS A 142 16.17 5.35 -23.70
C HIS A 142 16.30 6.71 -24.42
N PRO A 143 17.25 6.88 -25.34
CA PRO A 143 17.40 8.12 -26.10
C PRO A 143 16.39 8.13 -27.24
N GLY A 144 15.18 8.65 -27.01
CA GLY A 144 14.22 8.82 -28.10
C GLY A 144 12.78 9.01 -27.68
N ASN A 145 12.45 10.17 -27.09
CA ASN A 145 11.19 10.87 -27.40
C ASN A 145 11.15 12.22 -26.68
N LYS A 146 11.38 13.28 -27.46
CA LYS A 146 11.09 14.66 -27.04
C LYS A 146 9.64 14.94 -27.40
N GLN A 147 8.70 14.75 -26.48
CA GLN A 147 7.49 15.57 -26.38
C GLN A 147 6.74 15.28 -25.07
N GLN A 148 6.45 16.35 -24.35
CA GLN A 148 5.71 16.45 -23.07
C GLN A 148 6.39 15.84 -21.83
N ALA A 149 7.43 16.53 -21.36
CA ALA A 149 8.01 16.33 -20.03
C ALA A 149 7.02 16.77 -18.94
N SER A 150 6.33 15.81 -18.34
CA SER A 150 5.84 15.98 -16.97
C SER A 150 7.05 16.27 -16.07
N LYS A 151 6.94 17.25 -15.16
CA LYS A 151 7.99 17.70 -14.24
C LYS A 151 8.32 16.64 -13.17
N ARG A 152 8.67 15.41 -13.54
CA ARG A 152 9.19 14.37 -12.63
C ARG A 152 10.69 14.58 -12.45
N PHE A 153 11.08 15.06 -11.27
CA PHE A 153 12.48 15.27 -10.89
C PHE A 153 12.98 14.12 -10.01
N SER A 154 13.64 13.14 -10.62
CA SER A 154 14.49 12.18 -9.91
C SER A 154 15.90 12.19 -10.52
N LYS A 155 16.59 13.34 -10.47
CA LYS A 155 18.05 13.34 -10.68
C LYS A 155 18.72 12.89 -9.39
N ALA A 156 19.61 11.90 -9.51
CA ALA A 156 20.45 11.44 -8.41
C ALA A 156 21.20 12.62 -7.77
N LEU A 157 21.35 12.59 -6.44
CA LEU A 157 22.12 13.56 -5.68
C LEU A 157 23.58 13.50 -6.14
N THR A 158 24.18 14.65 -6.43
CA THR A 158 25.60 14.75 -6.78
C THR A 158 26.45 14.33 -5.57
N ASP A 159 27.09 13.16 -5.66
CA ASP A 159 27.91 12.55 -4.59
C ASP A 159 27.17 12.33 -3.26
N GLY A 160 25.84 12.21 -3.32
CA GLY A 160 24.97 12.05 -2.13
C GLY A 160 24.73 13.32 -1.32
N ARG A 161 25.25 14.48 -1.78
CA ARG A 161 25.14 15.77 -1.08
C ARG A 161 23.71 16.31 -1.13
N LEU A 162 23.06 16.42 0.03
CA LEU A 162 21.61 16.63 0.11
C LEU A 162 21.18 18.00 -0.45
N PHE A 163 21.92 19.04 -0.08
CA PHE A 163 21.66 20.43 -0.46
C PHE A 163 22.52 20.91 -1.65
N ALA A 164 23.19 19.98 -2.36
CA ALA A 164 23.83 20.26 -3.64
C ALA A 164 22.79 20.31 -4.77
N VAL A 165 21.84 21.23 -4.65
CA VAL A 165 20.77 21.50 -5.61
C VAL A 165 20.77 22.99 -5.96
N THR A 166 20.06 23.36 -7.02
CA THR A 166 19.97 24.77 -7.43
C THR A 166 19.13 25.57 -6.42
N SER A 167 19.41 26.87 -6.25
CA SER A 167 18.59 27.72 -5.38
C SER A 167 17.13 27.79 -5.88
N ARG A 168 16.91 27.69 -7.20
CA ARG A 168 15.57 27.56 -7.78
C ARG A 168 14.84 26.33 -7.24
N ASN A 169 15.52 25.19 -7.09
CA ASN A 169 14.91 23.97 -6.58
C ASN A 169 14.47 24.15 -5.12
N LEU A 170 15.31 24.78 -4.29
CA LEU A 170 14.98 25.06 -2.89
C LEU A 170 13.82 26.04 -2.78
N GLN A 171 13.85 27.15 -3.52
CA GLN A 171 12.79 28.17 -3.46
C GLN A 171 11.48 27.68 -4.09
N GLU A 172 11.50 27.30 -5.37
CA GLU A 172 10.30 27.03 -6.15
C GLU A 172 9.71 25.63 -5.90
N ASN A 173 10.43 24.71 -5.24
CA ASN A 173 9.90 23.38 -4.91
C ASN A 173 9.85 23.06 -3.42
N ASP A 174 10.90 23.35 -2.66
CA ASP A 174 10.96 22.95 -1.25
C ASP A 174 10.23 23.95 -0.35
N PHE A 175 10.54 25.25 -0.47
CA PHE A 175 9.81 26.30 0.24
C PHE A 175 8.35 26.38 -0.22
N LEU A 176 8.07 26.21 -1.51
CA LEU A 176 6.70 26.09 -2.00
C LEU A 176 5.98 24.87 -1.40
N ALA A 177 6.66 23.74 -1.21
CA ALA A 177 6.06 22.59 -0.54
C ALA A 177 5.75 22.87 0.94
N LEU A 178 6.62 23.58 1.66
CA LEU A 178 6.34 24.00 3.04
C LEU A 178 5.12 24.93 3.11
N VAL A 179 4.97 25.85 2.15
CA VAL A 179 3.78 26.70 2.04
C VAL A 179 2.53 25.85 1.81
N ASN A 180 2.57 24.93 0.84
CA ASN A 180 1.42 24.08 0.51
C ASN A 180 1.03 23.12 1.65
N LEU A 181 2.00 22.71 2.48
CA LEU A 181 1.78 21.87 3.66
C LEU A 181 1.34 22.70 4.89
N GLY A 182 1.21 24.01 4.76
CA GLY A 182 0.79 24.90 5.84
C GLY A 182 1.88 25.27 6.83
N TRP A 183 3.15 24.92 6.57
CA TRP A 183 4.28 25.26 7.45
C TRP A 183 4.73 26.72 7.35
N LEU A 184 4.42 27.39 6.24
CA LEU A 184 4.76 28.79 6.00
C LEU A 184 3.62 29.50 5.30
N ASN A 185 3.42 30.77 5.61
CA ASN A 185 2.63 31.66 4.76
C ASN A 185 3.55 32.38 3.78
N VAL A 186 3.08 32.69 2.58
CA VAL A 186 3.84 33.48 1.61
C VAL A 186 3.02 34.67 1.12
N LYS A 187 3.66 35.83 1.05
CA LYS A 187 3.10 37.05 0.47
C LYS A 187 4.12 37.66 -0.49
N GLN A 188 3.62 38.26 -1.56
CA GLN A 188 4.43 39.00 -2.50
C GLN A 188 4.63 40.44 -2.01
N LYS A 189 5.89 40.85 -1.84
CA LYS A 189 6.25 42.22 -1.46
C LYS A 189 7.36 42.71 -2.37
N ASN A 190 7.11 43.78 -3.13
CA ASN A 190 8.06 44.35 -4.09
C ASN A 190 8.63 43.33 -5.10
N GLY A 191 7.80 42.37 -5.54
CA GLY A 191 8.18 41.34 -6.52
C GLY A 191 8.99 40.16 -5.95
N ASN A 192 9.18 40.09 -4.62
CA ASN A 192 9.82 38.97 -3.95
C ASN A 192 8.83 38.23 -3.05
N ASP A 193 8.98 36.90 -2.98
CA ASP A 193 8.31 36.08 -1.98
C ASP A 193 8.87 36.37 -0.59
N VAL A 194 8.00 36.85 0.30
CA VAL A 194 8.27 36.99 1.73
C VAL A 194 7.49 35.89 2.45
N TYR A 195 8.22 35.04 3.16
CA TYR A 195 7.69 33.94 3.95
C TYR A 195 7.46 34.41 5.39
N THR A 196 6.35 34.00 5.98
CA THR A 196 6.02 34.26 7.39
C THR A 196 5.92 32.93 8.13
N LYS A 197 6.59 32.84 9.28
CA LYS A 197 6.47 31.67 10.17
C LYS A 197 5.08 31.62 10.81
N ILE A 198 4.55 30.41 10.97
CA ILE A 198 3.33 30.14 11.76
C ILE A 198 3.65 29.94 13.24
N ASP A 199 2.67 30.20 14.11
CA ASP A 199 2.76 29.99 15.56
C ASP A 199 2.36 28.58 16.00
N GLU A 200 1.40 27.97 15.29
CA GLU A 200 0.89 26.60 15.50
C GLU A 200 1.20 25.74 14.27
N PHE A 201 1.72 24.53 14.46
CA PHE A 201 2.02 23.61 13.36
C PHE A 201 0.75 23.04 12.73
N PRO A 202 0.82 22.59 11.45
CA PRO A 202 -0.35 22.09 10.75
C PRO A 202 -1.03 20.95 11.51
N GLU A 203 -2.35 21.03 11.70
CA GLU A 203 -3.13 20.04 12.45
C GLU A 203 -2.96 18.61 11.91
N ILE A 204 -2.79 18.45 10.59
CA ILE A 204 -2.48 17.15 9.94
C ILE A 204 -1.18 16.55 10.49
N PHE A 205 -0.17 17.38 10.73
CA PHE A 205 1.10 16.95 11.30
C PHE A 205 0.97 16.68 12.80
N LEU A 206 0.28 17.53 13.57
CA LEU A 206 0.08 17.34 15.01
C LEU A 206 -0.83 16.15 15.33
N SER A 207 -1.89 15.92 14.56
CA SER A 207 -2.78 14.77 14.72
C SER A 207 -2.08 13.46 14.34
N SER A 208 -1.27 13.46 13.29
CA SER A 208 -0.48 12.28 12.90
C SER A 208 0.65 11.98 13.89
N THR A 209 1.31 13.02 14.44
CA THR A 209 2.41 12.85 15.40
C THR A 209 1.97 12.66 16.85
N GLY A 210 0.87 13.27 17.27
CA GLY A 210 0.19 13.00 18.54
C GLY A 210 -0.42 11.59 18.58
N ASN A 211 -0.88 11.09 17.43
CA ASN A 211 -1.36 9.70 17.28
C ASN A 211 -0.25 8.70 16.92
N TYR A 212 1.04 9.04 16.87
CA TYR A 212 2.08 8.03 16.64
C TYR A 212 2.29 7.08 17.83
N LEU A 213 1.67 7.35 18.98
CA LEU A 213 1.49 6.36 20.06
C LEU A 213 0.24 5.47 19.86
N GLU A 214 -0.65 5.81 18.93
CA GLU A 214 -1.79 4.97 18.50
C GLU A 214 -1.75 4.69 16.99
N LYS A 215 -0.87 3.74 16.61
CA LYS A 215 -0.90 2.87 15.42
C LYS A 215 -1.70 3.37 14.20
N ASP A 216 -0.97 3.61 13.12
CA ASP A 216 -1.39 3.50 11.71
C ASP A 216 -2.67 2.65 11.53
N ARG A 217 -3.81 3.33 11.34
CA ARG A 217 -5.02 2.67 10.83
C ARG A 217 -4.94 2.74 9.31
N GLU A 218 -4.29 1.75 8.70
CA GLU A 218 -4.48 1.46 7.27
C GLU A 218 -5.94 1.03 7.06
N GLN A 219 -6.84 2.01 6.89
CA GLN A 219 -8.27 1.78 6.66
C GLN A 219 -8.55 1.25 5.25
N PHE A 220 -7.64 1.51 4.31
CA PHE A 220 -7.69 1.03 2.94
C PHE A 220 -6.49 0.12 2.70
N THR A 221 -6.72 -0.99 1.99
CA THR A 221 -5.65 -1.90 1.57
C THR A 221 -4.82 -1.36 0.41
N HIS A 222 -5.32 -0.33 -0.29
CA HIS A 222 -4.60 0.37 -1.35
C HIS A 222 -4.04 1.68 -0.81
N GLU A 223 -2.71 1.82 -0.82
CA GLU A 223 -2.00 2.96 -0.23
C GLU A 223 -2.39 4.29 -0.90
N GLU A 224 -2.55 4.31 -2.23
CA GLU A 224 -2.98 5.52 -2.92
C GLU A 224 -4.38 5.96 -2.51
N LEU A 225 -5.33 5.03 -2.34
CA LEU A 225 -6.69 5.37 -1.92
C LEU A 225 -6.70 5.91 -0.48
N SER A 226 -5.86 5.35 0.39
CA SER A 226 -5.62 5.89 1.73
C SER A 226 -5.09 7.33 1.66
N ALA A 227 -4.10 7.59 0.81
CA ALA A 227 -3.54 8.93 0.60
C ALA A 227 -4.56 9.91 0.00
N PHE A 228 -5.37 9.46 -0.97
CA PHE A 228 -6.46 10.25 -1.56
C PHE A 228 -7.51 10.60 -0.51
N ASN A 229 -7.94 9.62 0.29
CA ASN A 229 -8.92 9.85 1.36
C ASN A 229 -8.36 10.83 2.41
N ASN A 230 -7.13 10.63 2.88
CA ASN A 230 -6.55 11.50 3.89
C ASN A 230 -6.34 12.93 3.38
N SER A 231 -6.05 13.09 2.08
CA SER A 231 -5.83 14.39 1.45
C SER A 231 -7.13 15.15 1.16
N LEU A 232 -8.18 14.46 0.69
CA LEU A 232 -9.36 15.11 0.11
C LEU A 232 -10.66 14.86 0.87
N SER A 233 -10.68 14.00 1.89
CA SER A 233 -11.90 13.69 2.65
C SER A 233 -12.51 14.91 3.34
N GLN A 234 -11.71 15.90 3.69
CA GLN A 234 -12.17 17.14 4.32
C GLN A 234 -12.63 18.19 3.31
N PRO A 235 -13.61 19.05 3.66
CA PRO A 235 -14.05 20.14 2.80
C PRO A 235 -12.90 21.11 2.46
N ILE A 236 -12.77 21.46 1.18
CA ILE A 236 -11.79 22.46 0.70
C ILE A 236 -12.53 23.79 0.50
N ASN A 237 -12.15 24.80 1.29
CA ASN A 237 -12.86 26.08 1.42
C ASN A 237 -14.35 25.91 1.80
N GLY A 238 -14.63 25.02 2.75
CA GLY A 238 -15.99 24.74 3.24
C GLY A 238 -16.87 23.94 2.27
N VAL A 239 -16.33 23.44 1.15
CA VAL A 239 -17.07 22.64 0.17
C VAL A 239 -16.52 21.21 0.12
N GLN A 240 -17.38 20.21 0.28
CA GLN A 240 -17.03 18.81 0.05
C GLN A 240 -16.77 18.58 -1.44
N ARG A 241 -15.54 18.19 -1.80
CA ARG A 241 -15.11 18.02 -3.20
C ARG A 241 -14.71 16.59 -3.57
N PHE A 242 -14.55 15.73 -2.57
CA PHE A 242 -14.23 14.33 -2.77
C PHE A 242 -15.36 13.47 -2.25
N PHE A 243 -15.73 12.47 -3.04
CA PHE A 243 -16.75 11.50 -2.71
C PHE A 243 -16.23 10.14 -3.14
N ILE A 244 -16.34 9.15 -2.25
CA ILE A 244 -16.11 7.75 -2.60
C ILE A 244 -17.47 7.16 -2.90
N HIS A 245 -17.69 6.80 -4.17
CA HIS A 245 -18.84 6.00 -4.56
C HIS A 245 -18.43 4.54 -4.57
N THR A 246 -18.97 3.74 -3.66
CA THR A 246 -18.85 2.29 -3.69
C THR A 246 -20.19 1.70 -4.08
N GLU A 247 -20.17 0.71 -4.98
CA GLU A 247 -21.35 -0.10 -5.22
C GLU A 247 -21.61 -0.96 -3.99
N TYR A 248 -22.79 -0.88 -3.35
CA TYR A 248 -23.14 -1.68 -2.17
C TYR A 248 -24.29 -2.64 -2.50
N ILE A 249 -24.11 -3.93 -2.28
CA ILE A 249 -25.09 -4.98 -2.68
C ILE A 249 -26.02 -5.44 -1.57
N ILE A 250 -25.78 -5.00 -0.34
CA ILE A 250 -26.61 -5.42 0.79
C ILE A 250 -27.98 -4.75 0.65
N HIS A 251 -29.04 -5.53 0.82
CA HIS A 251 -30.39 -5.00 0.75
C HIS A 251 -30.66 -4.03 1.93
N PRO A 252 -31.31 -2.87 1.73
CA PRO A 252 -31.55 -1.88 2.80
C PRO A 252 -32.16 -2.45 4.08
N HIS A 253 -33.07 -3.43 3.97
CA HIS A 253 -33.67 -4.10 5.13
C HIS A 253 -32.67 -4.86 6.03
N LEU A 254 -31.44 -5.14 5.56
CA LEU A 254 -30.37 -5.78 6.34
C LEU A 254 -29.38 -4.78 6.95
N TYR A 255 -29.50 -3.47 6.68
CA TYR A 255 -28.50 -2.49 7.12
C TYR A 255 -28.33 -2.48 8.64
N ASN A 256 -29.43 -2.37 9.38
CA ASN A 256 -29.41 -2.35 10.84
C ASN A 256 -28.82 -3.66 11.42
N HIS A 257 -29.10 -4.80 10.78
CA HIS A 257 -28.56 -6.10 11.18
C HIS A 257 -27.04 -6.16 10.97
N VAL A 258 -26.58 -5.76 9.79
CA VAL A 258 -25.15 -5.73 9.44
C VAL A 258 -24.40 -4.74 10.34
N GLU A 259 -24.97 -3.57 10.61
CA GLU A 259 -24.41 -2.59 11.54
C GLU A 259 -24.32 -3.16 12.96
N SER A 260 -25.37 -3.83 13.45
CA SER A 260 -25.36 -4.52 14.74
C SER A 260 -24.24 -5.57 14.83
N LEU A 261 -24.07 -6.40 13.79
CA LEU A 261 -22.97 -7.37 13.72
C LEU A 261 -21.60 -6.68 13.76
N GLN A 262 -21.43 -5.55 13.05
CA GLN A 262 -20.19 -4.78 13.08
C GLN A 262 -19.89 -4.22 14.47
N GLN A 263 -20.90 -3.71 15.19
CA GLN A 263 -20.74 -3.22 16.56
C GLN A 263 -20.39 -4.37 17.53
N GLN A 264 -21.03 -5.53 17.40
CA GLN A 264 -20.69 -6.71 18.20
C GLN A 264 -19.25 -7.16 17.96
N LEU A 265 -18.83 -7.26 16.70
CA LEU A 265 -17.45 -7.60 16.34
C LEU A 265 -16.44 -6.57 16.87
N LYS A 266 -16.78 -5.27 16.81
CA LYS A 266 -15.95 -4.21 17.39
C LYS A 266 -15.76 -4.39 18.90
N GLN A 267 -16.82 -4.71 19.64
CA GLN A 267 -16.74 -5.00 21.07
C GLN A 267 -15.91 -6.25 21.36
N ILE A 268 -16.03 -7.30 20.53
CA ILE A 268 -15.24 -8.53 20.62
C ILE A 268 -13.74 -8.24 20.46
N TRP A 269 -13.36 -7.41 19.48
CA TRP A 269 -11.96 -7.05 19.23
C TRP A 269 -11.35 -6.06 20.24
N GLN A 270 -12.17 -5.41 21.07
CA GLN A 270 -11.69 -4.57 22.17
C GLN A 270 -11.27 -5.37 23.42
N GLN A 271 -11.59 -6.67 23.46
CA GLN A 271 -11.18 -7.54 24.56
C GLN A 271 -9.68 -7.86 24.47
N GLU A 272 -8.99 -7.90 25.62
CA GLU A 272 -7.56 -8.28 25.70
C GLU A 272 -7.30 -9.64 25.05
N LYS A 273 -8.25 -10.56 25.21
CA LYS A 273 -8.22 -11.90 24.64
C LYS A 273 -9.49 -12.11 23.82
N ILE A 274 -9.33 -12.10 22.50
CA ILE A 274 -10.44 -12.25 21.56
C ILE A 274 -11.08 -13.65 21.74
N PRO A 275 -12.39 -13.74 22.07
CA PRO A 275 -13.10 -15.00 22.21
C PRO A 275 -13.34 -15.66 20.85
N PHE A 276 -13.58 -16.98 20.88
CA PHE A 276 -14.19 -17.66 19.74
C PHE A 276 -15.66 -17.23 19.63
N ILE A 277 -16.21 -17.30 18.42
CA ILE A 277 -17.62 -17.02 18.17
C ILE A 277 -18.25 -18.19 17.44
N LYS A 278 -19.56 -18.35 17.67
CA LYS A 278 -20.42 -19.20 16.86
C LYS A 278 -21.22 -18.32 15.91
N LEU A 279 -21.11 -18.61 14.62
CA LEU A 279 -21.87 -17.97 13.55
C LEU A 279 -22.95 -18.93 13.07
N THR A 280 -24.20 -18.49 13.00
CA THR A 280 -25.22 -19.17 12.21
C THR A 280 -25.22 -18.51 10.82
N TYR A 281 -24.75 -19.23 9.81
CA TYR A 281 -24.39 -18.68 8.50
C TYR A 281 -25.19 -19.31 7.37
N ARG A 282 -25.75 -18.46 6.50
CA ARG A 282 -26.43 -18.90 5.26
C ARG A 282 -25.44 -19.00 4.11
N SER A 283 -25.05 -20.23 3.74
CA SER A 283 -24.02 -20.46 2.74
C SER A 283 -24.57 -20.51 1.32
N ALA A 284 -24.15 -19.59 0.45
CA ALA A 284 -24.48 -19.72 -0.98
C ALA A 284 -23.73 -20.85 -1.68
N LYS A 285 -22.61 -21.33 -1.13
CA LYS A 285 -21.89 -22.49 -1.67
C LYS A 285 -22.66 -23.79 -1.43
N LEU A 286 -23.51 -23.81 -0.41
CA LEU A 286 -24.39 -24.91 -0.05
C LEU A 286 -25.85 -24.54 -0.35
N TYR A 287 -26.12 -23.93 -1.51
CA TYR A 287 -27.49 -23.66 -1.98
C TYR A 287 -28.43 -22.94 -0.98
N GLN A 288 -27.88 -22.03 -0.17
CA GLN A 288 -28.60 -21.28 0.88
C GLN A 288 -28.89 -22.06 2.17
N ASP A 289 -28.24 -23.20 2.37
CA ASP A 289 -28.31 -23.92 3.65
C ASP A 289 -27.77 -23.07 4.79
N THR A 290 -28.39 -23.25 5.95
CA THR A 290 -27.99 -22.59 7.20
C THR A 290 -27.18 -23.55 8.03
N ILE A 291 -25.98 -23.13 8.41
CA ILE A 291 -25.03 -23.96 9.13
C ILE A 291 -24.42 -23.17 10.29
N ASP A 292 -24.00 -23.88 11.33
CA ASP A 292 -23.25 -23.28 12.42
C ASP A 292 -21.74 -23.41 12.19
N CYS A 293 -21.00 -22.33 12.40
CA CYS A 293 -19.55 -22.27 12.25
C CYS A 293 -18.90 -21.69 13.51
N LEU A 294 -17.97 -22.45 14.09
CA LEU A 294 -17.14 -22.05 15.23
C LEU A 294 -15.82 -21.49 14.70
N VAL A 295 -15.58 -20.20 14.95
CA VAL A 295 -14.46 -19.48 14.35
C VAL A 295 -13.82 -18.50 15.32
N TYR A 296 -12.55 -18.17 15.05
CA TYR A 296 -11.85 -17.05 15.64
C TYR A 296 -11.98 -15.83 14.71
N PRO A 297 -12.67 -14.75 15.13
CA PRO A 297 -12.93 -13.59 14.26
C PRO A 297 -11.70 -12.70 14.15
N VAL A 298 -11.25 -12.40 12.93
CA VAL A 298 -9.98 -11.68 12.70
C VAL A 298 -10.20 -10.24 12.26
N CYS A 299 -10.88 -10.00 11.14
CA CYS A 299 -11.18 -8.64 10.68
C CYS A 299 -12.36 -8.60 9.70
N ILE A 300 -12.89 -7.39 9.47
CA ILE A 300 -13.79 -7.12 8.35
C ILE A 300 -12.98 -6.60 7.17
N TYR A 301 -13.24 -7.13 5.99
CA TYR A 301 -12.69 -6.70 4.72
C TYR A 301 -13.83 -6.32 3.77
N TYR A 302 -13.82 -5.10 3.26
CA TYR A 302 -14.78 -4.69 2.22
C TYR A 302 -14.21 -5.02 0.85
N TYR A 303 -14.86 -5.91 0.10
CA TYR A 303 -14.39 -6.36 -1.19
C TYR A 303 -15.56 -6.50 -2.17
N GLN A 304 -15.36 -6.03 -3.42
CA GLN A 304 -16.33 -6.14 -4.52
C GLN A 304 -17.80 -6.02 -4.05
N ARG A 305 -18.10 -4.92 -3.36
CA ARG A 305 -19.45 -4.45 -3.01
C ARG A 305 -20.05 -4.90 -1.67
N ALA A 306 -19.37 -5.77 -0.92
CA ALA A 306 -19.87 -6.23 0.38
C ALA A 306 -18.76 -6.30 1.45
N PRO A 307 -19.12 -6.21 2.74
CA PRO A 307 -18.23 -6.47 3.85
C PRO A 307 -18.22 -7.98 4.20
N TYR A 308 -17.02 -8.50 4.40
CA TYR A 308 -16.75 -9.90 4.74
C TYR A 308 -16.01 -9.98 6.06
N LEU A 309 -16.45 -10.82 6.97
CA LEU A 309 -15.70 -11.21 8.16
C LEU A 309 -14.71 -12.31 7.74
N PHE A 310 -13.43 -12.00 7.73
CA PHE A 310 -12.42 -13.04 7.72
C PHE A 310 -12.29 -13.63 9.12
N ALA A 311 -12.40 -14.95 9.17
CA ALA A 311 -12.24 -15.70 10.39
C ALA A 311 -11.39 -16.95 10.15
N TYR A 312 -10.77 -17.46 11.22
CA TYR A 312 -9.95 -18.66 11.20
C TYR A 312 -10.61 -19.75 12.03
N GLY A 313 -10.92 -20.90 11.44
CA GLY A 313 -11.66 -21.96 12.12
C GLY A 313 -12.36 -22.89 11.14
N GLN A 314 -13.60 -23.24 11.47
CA GLN A 314 -14.46 -24.02 10.59
C GLN A 314 -14.72 -23.27 9.28
N ILE A 315 -14.95 -24.04 8.22
CA ILE A 315 -15.41 -23.54 6.92
C ILE A 315 -16.79 -24.13 6.62
N PRO A 316 -17.68 -23.41 5.93
CA PRO A 316 -18.99 -23.92 5.55
C PRO A 316 -18.96 -25.26 4.80
N ARG A 317 -19.55 -26.30 5.40
CA ARG A 317 -19.64 -27.66 4.86
C ARG A 317 -21.00 -28.31 5.20
N PRO A 318 -21.45 -29.32 4.43
CA PRO A 318 -22.60 -30.13 4.79
C PRO A 318 -22.39 -30.85 6.14
N GLU A 319 -23.48 -31.10 6.88
CA GLU A 319 -23.45 -31.66 8.24
C GLU A 319 -22.86 -33.09 8.34
N GLU A 320 -22.83 -33.82 7.23
CA GLU A 320 -22.35 -35.21 7.17
C GLU A 320 -20.81 -35.33 7.22
N GLU A 321 -20.08 -34.21 7.16
CA GLU A 321 -18.62 -34.17 7.27
C GLU A 321 -18.17 -33.73 8.67
N ASP A 322 -17.06 -34.30 9.16
CA ASP A 322 -16.41 -33.81 10.38
C ASP A 322 -16.08 -32.31 10.25
N ALA A 323 -16.74 -31.50 11.07
CA ALA A 323 -16.66 -30.04 11.04
C ALA A 323 -15.26 -29.49 11.33
N TRP A 324 -14.38 -30.29 11.95
CA TRP A 324 -12.99 -29.93 12.23
C TRP A 324 -11.97 -30.59 11.28
N ARG A 325 -12.43 -31.37 10.29
CA ARG A 325 -11.58 -32.01 9.27
C ARG A 325 -10.69 -31.02 8.53
N GLN A 326 -11.19 -29.80 8.30
CA GLN A 326 -10.39 -28.72 7.75
C GLN A 326 -10.57 -27.46 8.60
N ILE A 327 -9.44 -26.98 9.12
CA ILE A 327 -9.33 -25.69 9.79
C ILE A 327 -8.61 -24.75 8.83
N ASN A 328 -9.27 -23.68 8.43
CA ASN A 328 -8.67 -22.73 7.49
C ASN A 328 -9.24 -21.33 7.69
N TRP A 329 -8.74 -20.39 6.90
CA TRP A 329 -9.36 -19.10 6.70
C TRP A 329 -10.71 -19.26 5.99
N TYR A 330 -11.63 -18.31 6.18
CA TYR A 330 -12.83 -18.18 5.36
C TYR A 330 -13.36 -16.75 5.42
N ASP A 331 -14.00 -16.31 4.34
CA ASP A 331 -14.60 -14.99 4.16
C ASP A 331 -16.13 -15.08 4.29
N TYR A 332 -16.64 -14.77 5.49
CA TYR A 332 -18.08 -14.80 5.78
C TYR A 332 -18.72 -13.47 5.41
N ARG A 333 -19.61 -13.46 4.40
CA ARG A 333 -20.39 -12.26 4.07
C ARG A 333 -21.28 -11.84 5.25
N LEU A 334 -21.15 -10.59 5.70
CA LEU A 334 -21.87 -10.11 6.89
C LEU A 334 -23.39 -10.19 6.72
N ASP A 335 -23.92 -9.91 5.53
CA ASP A 335 -25.35 -9.97 5.22
C ASP A 335 -25.93 -11.40 5.24
N ARG A 336 -25.07 -12.41 5.34
CA ARG A 336 -25.44 -13.83 5.40
C ARG A 336 -25.22 -14.47 6.77
N ILE A 337 -24.66 -13.73 7.72
CA ILE A 337 -24.60 -14.14 9.12
C ILE A 337 -25.96 -13.84 9.72
N LEU A 338 -26.72 -14.87 10.09
CA LEU A 338 -28.05 -14.74 10.69
C LEU A 338 -27.94 -14.42 12.19
N GLU A 339 -27.00 -15.08 12.87
CA GLU A 339 -26.77 -14.90 14.30
C GLU A 339 -25.26 -14.98 14.61
N LEU A 340 -24.83 -14.22 15.61
CA LEU A 340 -23.48 -14.25 16.17
C LEU A 340 -23.62 -14.40 17.69
N SER A 341 -22.96 -15.41 18.26
CA SER A 341 -22.85 -15.59 19.71
C SER A 341 -21.41 -15.73 20.15
N VAL A 342 -21.07 -15.04 21.24
CA VAL A 342 -19.73 -15.06 21.83
C VAL A 342 -19.56 -16.30 22.69
N LEU A 343 -18.46 -17.02 22.48
CA LEU A 343 -18.06 -18.13 23.32
C LEU A 343 -17.06 -17.59 24.34
N SER A 344 -17.54 -17.28 25.53
CA SER A 344 -16.71 -16.84 26.67
C SER A 344 -16.33 -17.92 27.69
N PRO A 345 -16.09 -19.21 27.33
CA PRO A 345 -15.78 -20.20 28.33
C PRO A 345 -14.25 -20.38 28.51
N SER A 346 -13.85 -21.07 29.57
CA SER A 346 -12.46 -21.44 29.84
C SER A 346 -11.87 -22.31 28.70
N ARG A 347 -10.52 -22.43 28.63
CA ARG A 347 -9.84 -23.32 27.65
C ARG A 347 -10.44 -24.73 27.66
N ASP A 348 -10.71 -25.26 28.85
CA ASP A 348 -11.25 -26.61 29.03
C ASP A 348 -12.69 -26.75 28.52
N GLU A 349 -13.48 -25.70 28.62
CA GLU A 349 -14.86 -25.73 28.15
C GLU A 349 -14.96 -25.56 26.62
N LEU A 350 -14.03 -24.84 25.97
CA LEU A 350 -13.97 -24.82 24.50
C LEU A 350 -13.70 -26.21 23.92
N ASP A 351 -12.82 -26.99 24.57
CA ASP A 351 -12.52 -28.37 24.20
C ASP A 351 -13.67 -29.32 24.56
N LYS A 352 -14.19 -29.26 25.80
CA LYS A 352 -15.17 -30.23 26.29
C LYS A 352 -16.60 -30.00 25.78
N LYS A 353 -17.04 -28.74 25.64
CA LYS A 353 -18.42 -28.38 25.27
C LYS A 353 -18.58 -28.14 23.77
N TYR A 354 -17.58 -27.51 23.14
CA TYR A 354 -17.64 -27.11 21.74
C TYR A 354 -16.69 -27.92 20.84
N HIS A 355 -15.96 -28.88 21.42
CA HIS A 355 -15.02 -29.76 20.71
C HIS A 355 -14.02 -29.00 19.84
N ILE A 356 -13.64 -27.78 20.24
CA ILE A 356 -12.65 -26.99 19.51
C ILE A 356 -11.27 -27.62 19.72
N PRO A 357 -10.56 -28.03 18.65
CA PRO A 357 -9.27 -28.69 18.79
C PRO A 357 -8.25 -27.84 19.56
N LYS A 358 -7.55 -28.45 20.52
CA LYS A 358 -6.56 -27.76 21.37
C LYS A 358 -5.52 -26.96 20.58
N HIS A 359 -5.01 -27.53 19.48
CA HIS A 359 -4.03 -26.87 18.63
C HIS A 359 -4.57 -25.57 17.98
N LEU A 360 -5.88 -25.47 17.73
CA LEU A 360 -6.51 -24.25 17.24
C LEU A 360 -6.62 -23.21 18.37
N ILE A 361 -7.04 -23.62 19.56
CA ILE A 361 -7.08 -22.76 20.74
C ILE A 361 -5.69 -22.19 21.03
N ASP A 362 -4.67 -23.05 21.00
CA ASP A 362 -3.27 -22.67 21.23
C ASP A 362 -2.75 -21.72 20.16
N LYS A 363 -3.15 -21.89 18.90
CA LYS A 363 -2.81 -20.95 17.82
C LYS A 363 -3.47 -19.58 18.04
N CYS A 364 -4.78 -19.56 18.29
CA CYS A 364 -5.55 -18.31 18.40
C CYS A 364 -5.29 -17.53 19.69
N TRP A 365 -4.87 -18.20 20.76
CA TRP A 365 -4.56 -17.57 22.06
C TRP A 365 -3.07 -17.69 22.42
N GLY A 366 -2.23 -18.03 21.45
CA GLY A 366 -0.79 -18.17 21.61
C GLY A 366 -0.04 -16.87 21.30
N LYS A 367 1.28 -17.01 21.10
CA LYS A 367 2.18 -15.89 20.82
C LYS A 367 1.90 -15.17 19.50
N TYR A 368 1.37 -15.90 18.51
CA TYR A 368 1.13 -15.40 17.15
C TYR A 368 -0.29 -15.77 16.69
N PRO A 369 -1.34 -15.08 17.20
CA PRO A 369 -2.71 -15.35 16.80
C PRO A 369 -2.94 -14.96 15.33
N PRO A 370 -3.93 -15.60 14.65
CA PRO A 370 -4.37 -15.18 13.33
C PRO A 370 -4.66 -13.68 13.30
N SER A 371 -4.08 -12.99 12.32
CA SER A 371 -4.06 -11.53 12.27
C SER A 371 -4.46 -11.00 10.89
N PRO A 372 -4.85 -9.71 10.78
CA PRO A 372 -5.11 -9.08 9.49
C PRO A 372 -3.91 -9.15 8.52
N ASN A 373 -2.68 -9.17 9.04
CA ASN A 373 -1.48 -9.27 8.21
C ASN A 373 -1.36 -10.64 7.52
N ASP A 374 -1.82 -11.71 8.16
CA ASP A 374 -1.83 -13.04 7.54
C ASP A 374 -2.73 -13.07 6.30
N ILE A 375 -3.85 -12.34 6.33
CA ILE A 375 -4.76 -12.19 5.20
C ILE A 375 -4.10 -11.40 4.07
N LYS A 376 -3.46 -10.25 4.40
CA LYS A 376 -2.72 -9.44 3.42
C LYS A 376 -1.63 -10.27 2.71
N ASN A 377 -0.82 -10.98 3.49
CA ASN A 377 0.24 -11.84 2.97
C ASN A 377 -0.32 -12.94 2.04
N LYS A 378 -1.44 -13.57 2.42
CA LYS A 378 -2.09 -14.58 1.59
C LYS A 378 -2.69 -14.04 0.30
N MET A 379 -3.19 -12.80 0.32
CA MET A 379 -3.70 -12.12 -0.86
C MET A 379 -2.57 -11.71 -1.83
N SER A 380 -1.36 -11.41 -1.32
CA SER A 380 -0.20 -11.10 -2.18
C SER A 380 0.45 -12.36 -2.77
N GLU A 381 0.39 -13.50 -2.08
CA GLU A 381 0.97 -14.79 -2.54
C GLU A 381 0.36 -15.30 -3.85
N ALA A 382 -0.96 -15.14 -4.01
CA ALA A 382 -1.68 -15.64 -5.16
C ALA A 382 -2.89 -14.77 -5.50
N TRP A 383 -3.17 -14.63 -6.79
CA TRP A 383 -4.33 -13.89 -7.27
C TRP A 383 -5.63 -14.58 -6.83
N GLY A 384 -6.44 -13.85 -6.08
CA GLY A 384 -7.75 -14.30 -5.58
C GLY A 384 -8.07 -13.75 -4.20
N PHE A 385 -9.37 -13.63 -3.90
CA PHE A 385 -9.90 -13.22 -2.61
C PHE A 385 -10.23 -14.43 -1.71
N ASP A 386 -10.59 -15.57 -2.30
CA ASP A 386 -10.85 -16.83 -1.59
C ASP A 386 -9.52 -17.47 -1.08
N ILE A 387 -8.85 -16.84 -0.11
CA ILE A 387 -7.49 -17.21 0.35
C ILE A 387 -7.34 -18.63 0.92
N TYR A 388 -8.45 -19.28 1.23
CA TYR A 388 -8.50 -20.65 1.74
C TYR A 388 -8.43 -21.71 0.64
N GLN A 389 -8.65 -21.30 -0.62
CA GLN A 389 -8.51 -22.16 -1.77
C GLN A 389 -7.04 -22.44 -2.07
N PRO A 390 -6.72 -23.65 -2.58
CA PRO A 390 -5.36 -24.00 -2.96
C PRO A 390 -4.88 -23.10 -4.10
N GLU A 391 -3.56 -22.91 -4.15
CA GLU A 391 -2.90 -22.16 -5.21
C GLU A 391 -2.58 -23.09 -6.38
N GLU A 392 -2.70 -22.56 -7.59
CA GLU A 392 -2.30 -23.26 -8.80
C GLU A 392 -1.63 -22.30 -9.76
N LEU A 393 -0.77 -22.84 -10.62
CA LEU A 393 -0.15 -22.07 -11.69
C LEU A 393 -1.19 -21.75 -12.77
N LEU A 394 -1.42 -20.47 -13.01
CA LEU A 394 -2.16 -19.94 -14.14
C LEU A 394 -1.19 -19.37 -15.18
N ILE A 395 -1.36 -19.76 -16.44
CA ILE A 395 -0.69 -19.13 -17.57
C ILE A 395 -1.75 -18.51 -18.45
N LEU A 396 -1.64 -17.20 -18.66
CA LEU A 396 -2.51 -16.45 -19.55
C LEU A 396 -1.73 -15.97 -20.77
N ARG A 397 -2.41 -15.99 -21.92
CA ARG A 397 -2.01 -15.28 -23.12
C ARG A 397 -2.84 -14.02 -23.24
N PHE A 398 -2.19 -12.88 -23.34
CA PHE A 398 -2.81 -11.58 -23.57
C PHE A 398 -2.57 -11.12 -25.00
N ASN A 399 -3.58 -10.46 -25.58
CA ASN A 399 -3.36 -9.56 -26.71
C ASN A 399 -2.40 -8.42 -26.29
N GLN A 400 -1.42 -8.08 -27.12
CA GLN A 400 -0.40 -7.07 -26.80
C GLN A 400 -0.98 -5.69 -26.50
N TYR A 401 -1.94 -5.22 -27.29
CA TYR A 401 -2.59 -3.93 -27.05
C TYR A 401 -3.34 -3.92 -25.72
N PHE A 402 -4.06 -5.01 -25.42
CA PHE A 402 -4.77 -5.12 -24.15
C PHE A 402 -3.82 -5.12 -22.96
N TYR A 403 -2.72 -5.90 -23.04
CA TYR A 403 -1.71 -5.95 -21.99
C TYR A 403 -1.12 -4.56 -21.70
N ALA A 404 -0.68 -3.85 -22.75
CA ALA A 404 -0.02 -2.55 -22.61
C ALA A 404 -0.94 -1.49 -21.96
N ASN A 405 -2.25 -1.55 -22.21
CA ASN A 405 -3.20 -0.55 -21.72
C ASN A 405 -3.87 -0.90 -20.39
N ASN A 406 -3.95 -2.18 -20.02
CA ASN A 406 -4.78 -2.61 -18.88
C ASN A 406 -4.02 -3.40 -17.81
N ILE A 407 -2.83 -3.89 -18.12
CA ILE A 407 -2.02 -4.70 -17.21
C ILE A 407 -0.69 -3.99 -16.90
N GLN A 408 0.05 -3.61 -17.93
CA GLN A 408 1.36 -2.96 -17.80
C GLN A 408 1.28 -1.67 -16.98
N GLY A 409 2.17 -1.50 -16.01
CA GLY A 409 2.21 -0.31 -15.16
C GLY A 409 1.06 -0.16 -14.17
N THR A 410 0.28 -1.23 -13.94
CA THR A 410 -0.70 -1.32 -12.84
C THR A 410 -0.18 -2.25 -11.75
N GLU A 411 -0.82 -2.29 -10.57
CA GLU A 411 -0.50 -3.27 -9.51
C GLU A 411 -0.49 -4.73 -10.02
N ARG A 412 -1.24 -5.00 -11.09
CA ARG A 412 -1.28 -6.33 -11.73
C ARG A 412 0.03 -6.67 -12.45
N ASP A 413 0.80 -5.68 -12.92
CA ASP A 413 2.08 -5.93 -13.60
C ASP A 413 3.09 -6.63 -12.66
N GLU A 414 3.01 -6.38 -11.35
CA GLU A 414 3.85 -7.03 -10.35
C GLU A 414 3.46 -8.50 -10.14
N MET A 415 2.16 -8.81 -10.16
CA MET A 415 1.68 -10.19 -10.01
C MET A 415 1.76 -11.02 -11.29
N PHE A 416 1.55 -10.41 -12.47
CA PHE A 416 1.53 -11.08 -13.77
C PHE A 416 2.93 -11.12 -14.39
N ILE A 417 3.75 -12.07 -13.94
CA ILE A 417 5.14 -12.20 -14.38
C ILE A 417 5.19 -12.67 -15.85
N LYS A 418 5.76 -11.83 -16.72
CA LYS A 418 5.98 -12.18 -18.14
C LYS A 418 6.84 -13.43 -18.29
N VAL A 419 6.48 -14.28 -19.24
CA VAL A 419 7.21 -15.50 -19.62
C VAL A 419 7.31 -15.61 -21.13
N ASP A 420 8.45 -16.08 -21.63
CA ASP A 420 8.62 -16.31 -23.05
C ASP A 420 7.89 -17.59 -23.52
N SER A 421 7.65 -17.69 -24.83
CA SER A 421 6.90 -18.78 -25.44
C SER A 421 7.60 -20.14 -25.32
N ILE A 422 8.93 -20.19 -25.18
CA ILE A 422 9.69 -21.43 -25.00
C ILE A 422 9.43 -21.97 -23.60
N LYS A 423 9.47 -21.11 -22.59
CA LYS A 423 9.19 -21.45 -21.21
C LYS A 423 7.73 -21.88 -21.02
N VAL A 424 6.78 -21.24 -21.69
CA VAL A 424 5.37 -21.69 -21.72
C VAL A 424 5.27 -23.11 -22.26
N GLN A 425 5.95 -23.43 -23.37
CA GLN A 425 5.96 -24.80 -23.91
C GLN A 425 6.54 -25.82 -22.93
N THR A 426 7.60 -25.47 -22.20
CA THR A 426 8.17 -26.33 -21.16
C THR A 426 7.19 -26.55 -20.00
N LEU A 427 6.47 -25.51 -19.58
CA LEU A 427 5.45 -25.60 -18.53
C LEU A 427 4.26 -26.46 -18.96
N ILE A 428 3.83 -26.37 -20.22
CA ILE A 428 2.78 -27.25 -20.78
C ILE A 428 3.20 -28.72 -20.67
N LYS A 429 4.44 -29.05 -21.06
CA LYS A 429 4.96 -30.43 -21.01
C LYS A 429 5.08 -30.98 -19.59
N SER A 430 5.40 -30.12 -18.61
CA SER A 430 5.60 -30.55 -17.23
C SER A 430 4.30 -30.63 -16.43
N LYS A 431 3.29 -29.84 -16.76
CA LYS A 431 2.03 -29.76 -16.02
C LYS A 431 0.90 -30.62 -16.57
N LEU A 432 0.89 -30.90 -17.87
CA LEU A 432 -0.12 -31.78 -18.47
C LEU A 432 0.41 -33.20 -18.61
N THR A 433 -0.42 -34.19 -18.30
CA THR A 433 -0.09 -35.61 -18.50
C THR A 433 -0.49 -36.11 -19.89
N SER A 434 -1.50 -35.50 -20.51
CA SER A 434 -2.04 -35.89 -21.82
C SER A 434 -1.19 -35.37 -22.98
N LEU A 435 -0.54 -36.29 -23.71
CA LEU A 435 0.27 -35.96 -24.90
C LEU A 435 -0.52 -35.25 -26.02
N PRO A 436 -1.77 -35.62 -26.33
CA PRO A 436 -2.60 -34.88 -27.29
C PRO A 436 -2.81 -33.42 -26.87
N GLU A 437 -3.15 -33.17 -25.60
CA GLU A 437 -3.38 -31.81 -25.07
C GLU A 437 -2.11 -30.97 -25.10
N GLN A 438 -0.97 -31.57 -24.73
CA GLN A 438 0.34 -30.92 -24.84
C GLN A 438 0.63 -30.49 -26.29
N LYS A 439 0.47 -31.42 -27.26
CA LYS A 439 0.73 -31.12 -28.67
C LYS A 439 -0.18 -30.01 -29.19
N TYR A 440 -1.45 -30.03 -28.80
CA TYR A 440 -2.42 -29.00 -29.17
C TYR A 440 -2.03 -27.62 -28.61
N LEU A 441 -1.77 -27.49 -27.31
CA LEU A 441 -1.41 -26.19 -26.73
C LEU A 441 -0.08 -25.66 -27.26
N ILE A 442 0.92 -26.54 -27.45
CA ILE A 442 2.21 -26.15 -28.01
C ILE A 442 2.04 -25.62 -29.45
N SER A 443 1.17 -26.22 -30.26
CA SER A 443 0.92 -25.72 -31.61
C SER A 443 0.24 -24.35 -31.61
N GLN A 444 -0.70 -24.10 -30.68
CA GLN A 444 -1.31 -22.77 -30.49
C GLN A 444 -0.29 -21.73 -30.04
N VAL A 445 0.52 -22.03 -29.02
CA VAL A 445 1.56 -21.11 -28.52
C VAL A 445 2.55 -20.72 -29.62
N LYS A 446 2.86 -21.64 -30.54
CA LYS A 446 3.72 -21.38 -31.70
C LYS A 446 3.02 -20.58 -32.81
N SER A 447 1.71 -20.71 -32.97
CA SER A 447 0.95 -20.01 -34.02
C SER A 447 0.67 -18.54 -33.65
N TYR A 448 0.54 -18.24 -32.36
CA TYR A 448 0.26 -16.89 -31.89
C TYR A 448 1.43 -15.94 -32.11
N LYS A 449 1.22 -14.96 -33.01
CA LYS A 449 2.11 -13.80 -33.19
C LYS A 449 1.77 -12.70 -32.18
N ASN A 450 2.75 -11.89 -31.82
CA ASN A 450 2.58 -10.65 -31.03
C ASN A 450 1.72 -10.83 -29.76
N SER A 451 1.99 -11.88 -29.01
CA SER A 451 1.23 -12.24 -27.80
C SER A 451 2.13 -12.12 -26.58
N ILE A 452 1.56 -11.63 -25.47
CA ILE A 452 2.25 -11.53 -24.20
C ILE A 452 1.77 -12.69 -23.32
N TYR A 453 2.69 -13.52 -22.85
CA TYR A 453 2.35 -14.58 -21.91
C TYR A 453 2.76 -14.16 -20.51
N CYS A 454 1.88 -14.37 -19.55
CA CYS A 454 2.18 -14.15 -18.14
C CYS A 454 1.85 -15.40 -17.34
N LYS A 455 2.67 -15.64 -16.31
CA LYS A 455 2.40 -16.63 -15.28
C LYS A 455 2.00 -15.92 -13.98
N ILE A 456 1.13 -16.56 -13.22
CA ILE A 456 0.69 -16.11 -11.91
C ILE A 456 0.22 -17.33 -11.10
N ASN A 457 0.39 -17.32 -9.78
CA ASN A 457 -0.31 -18.27 -8.93
C ASN A 457 -1.71 -17.72 -8.65
N TYR A 458 -2.74 -18.56 -8.77
CA TYR A 458 -4.12 -18.13 -8.54
C TYR A 458 -4.83 -19.07 -7.56
N ARG A 459 -5.84 -18.55 -6.86
CA ARG A 459 -6.72 -19.32 -5.97
C ARG A 459 -7.71 -20.11 -6.82
N GLN A 460 -7.62 -21.44 -6.76
CA GLN A 460 -8.51 -22.31 -7.55
C GLN A 460 -9.98 -22.06 -7.19
N ASN A 461 -10.86 -22.13 -8.19
CA ASN A 461 -12.31 -21.95 -8.04
C ASN A 461 -12.79 -20.62 -7.46
N ASP A 462 -11.90 -19.63 -7.29
CA ASP A 462 -12.31 -18.28 -6.91
C ASP A 462 -13.17 -17.67 -8.03
N ASN A 463 -14.42 -17.38 -7.69
CA ASN A 463 -15.39 -16.89 -8.66
C ASN A 463 -15.02 -15.51 -9.21
N ASN A 464 -14.30 -14.69 -8.45
CA ASN A 464 -13.88 -13.35 -8.87
C ASN A 464 -12.89 -13.42 -10.04
N ILE A 465 -12.03 -14.44 -10.04
CA ILE A 465 -11.04 -14.67 -11.11
C ILE A 465 -11.77 -15.08 -12.38
N VAL A 466 -12.71 -16.03 -12.28
CA VAL A 466 -13.52 -16.47 -13.41
C VAL A 466 -14.34 -15.31 -13.99
N MET A 467 -15.01 -14.53 -13.14
CA MET A 467 -15.74 -13.33 -13.57
C MET A 467 -14.83 -12.32 -14.26
N ARG A 468 -13.60 -12.13 -13.77
CA ARG A 468 -12.63 -11.23 -14.41
C ARG A 468 -12.20 -11.74 -15.78
N LEU A 469 -11.89 -13.03 -15.91
CA LEU A 469 -11.51 -13.63 -17.19
C LEU A 469 -12.64 -13.51 -18.23
N ARG A 470 -13.90 -13.70 -17.80
CA ARG A 470 -15.08 -13.45 -18.66
C ARG A 470 -15.15 -12.00 -19.12
N ALA A 471 -14.94 -11.04 -18.21
CA ALA A 471 -14.98 -9.61 -18.54
C ALA A 471 -13.87 -9.19 -19.52
N TRP A 472 -12.69 -9.81 -19.46
CA TRP A 472 -11.63 -9.56 -20.43
C TRP A 472 -11.89 -10.20 -21.80
N GLY A 473 -12.70 -11.25 -21.84
CA GLY A 473 -13.22 -11.86 -23.06
C GLY A 473 -12.10 -12.30 -24.01
N PRO A 474 -12.19 -11.99 -25.33
CA PRO A 474 -11.24 -12.48 -26.34
C PRO A 474 -9.82 -11.89 -26.21
N ASN A 475 -9.62 -10.90 -25.33
CA ASN A 475 -8.31 -10.28 -25.12
C ASN A 475 -7.36 -11.17 -24.30
N VAL A 476 -7.91 -12.18 -23.62
CA VAL A 476 -7.18 -13.06 -22.71
C VAL A 476 -7.58 -14.50 -22.96
N GLU A 477 -6.60 -15.38 -22.96
CA GLU A 477 -6.80 -16.82 -23.10
C GLU A 477 -6.08 -17.55 -21.98
N VAL A 478 -6.77 -18.49 -21.33
CA VAL A 478 -6.17 -19.41 -20.35
C VAL A 478 -5.41 -20.50 -21.09
N ILE A 479 -4.09 -20.57 -20.92
CA ILE A 479 -3.25 -21.65 -21.45
C ILE A 479 -3.18 -22.81 -20.46
N LEU A 480 -2.93 -22.51 -19.18
CA LEU A 480 -2.94 -23.47 -18.07
C LEU A 480 -3.67 -22.83 -16.87
N PRO A 481 -4.33 -23.62 -16.00
CA PRO A 481 -4.49 -25.07 -16.08
C PRO A 481 -5.52 -25.49 -17.14
N TRP A 482 -5.44 -26.74 -17.58
CA TRP A 482 -6.30 -27.27 -18.64
C TRP A 482 -7.79 -27.27 -18.25
N SER A 483 -8.10 -27.63 -17.00
CA SER A 483 -9.46 -27.62 -16.47
C SER A 483 -10.13 -26.24 -16.58
N LEU A 484 -9.42 -25.18 -16.16
CA LEU A 484 -9.92 -23.81 -16.26
C LEU A 484 -10.06 -23.37 -17.72
N ARG A 485 -9.10 -23.73 -18.58
CA ARG A 485 -9.21 -23.49 -20.03
C ARG A 485 -10.46 -24.11 -20.62
N GLN A 486 -10.72 -25.39 -20.32
CA GLN A 486 -11.91 -26.10 -20.82
C GLN A 486 -13.19 -25.46 -20.31
N ARG A 487 -13.23 -25.06 -19.04
CA ARG A 487 -14.36 -24.32 -18.47
C ARG A 487 -14.60 -23.03 -19.25
N MET A 488 -13.58 -22.20 -19.46
CA MET A 488 -13.72 -20.95 -20.20
C MET A 488 -14.19 -21.19 -21.65
N ALA A 489 -13.62 -22.20 -22.33
CA ALA A 489 -14.02 -22.52 -23.71
C ALA A 489 -15.48 -22.99 -23.80
N LYS A 490 -15.92 -23.84 -22.86
CA LYS A 490 -17.31 -24.30 -22.77
C LYS A 490 -18.26 -23.13 -22.53
N GLU A 491 -18.00 -22.31 -21.53
CA GLU A 491 -18.83 -21.15 -21.18
C GLU A 491 -18.93 -20.13 -22.34
N ILE A 492 -17.82 -19.86 -23.04
CA ILE A 492 -17.83 -18.99 -24.23
C ILE A 492 -18.66 -19.61 -25.35
N THR A 493 -18.55 -20.92 -25.58
CA THR A 493 -19.32 -21.63 -26.62
C THR A 493 -20.81 -21.59 -26.31
N GLU A 494 -21.21 -21.87 -25.07
CA GLU A 494 -22.60 -21.78 -24.61
C GLU A 494 -23.14 -20.36 -24.76
N THR A 495 -22.37 -19.37 -24.31
CA THR A 495 -22.73 -17.95 -24.45
C THR A 495 -22.92 -17.59 -25.92
N TYR A 496 -22.04 -18.02 -26.81
CA TYR A 496 -22.15 -17.78 -28.25
C TYR A 496 -23.42 -18.41 -28.84
N GLN A 497 -23.85 -19.59 -28.39
CA GLN A 497 -25.10 -20.19 -28.86
C GLN A 497 -26.34 -19.33 -28.56
N PHE A 498 -26.35 -18.56 -27.47
CA PHE A 498 -27.48 -17.66 -27.17
C PHE A 498 -27.63 -16.51 -28.18
N TYR A 499 -26.56 -16.17 -28.89
CA TYR A 499 -26.54 -15.10 -29.89
C TYR A 499 -26.49 -15.64 -31.33
N ARG A 500 -26.46 -16.96 -31.51
CA ARG A 500 -26.59 -17.55 -32.84
C ARG A 500 -28.05 -17.50 -33.24
N GLU A 501 -28.33 -16.77 -34.31
CA GLU A 501 -29.60 -16.82 -35.04
C GLU A 501 -29.85 -18.21 -35.65
#